data_AF-A0A7C3VXN9-F1
#
_entry.id   AF-A0A7C3VXN9-F1
#
_cell.length_a   1.000
_cell.length_b   1.000
_cell.length_c   1.000
_cell.angle_alpha   90.00
_cell.angle_beta   90.00
_cell.angle_gamma   90.00
#
_symmetry.space_group_name_H-M   'P 1'
#
loop_
_entity.id
_entity.type
_entity.pdbx_description
1 polymer ?
#
loop_
_entity_poly.entity_id
_entity_poly.type
_entity_poly.pdbx_seq_one_letter_code
_entity_poly.pdbx_strand_id
1 'polypeptide(L)'
;MSRQTILITTLLIMVTAVLLRVTRVNSQTDTAEYKGSALCKVCHQETNKSIIESHLKSAHAKSLQKADAEGAIVADFSSNPVFKKEQVAYVLGKGNREQAFLDAKLQVLPAVWDVKSKSWKPTQAQDGATQCVGCHVTGYDTIEKKWVEAGVNCEACHGPGSVHLANPSAKDSIVRLKDLERDKQAMVCGQCHSKGTDPSGKFAHPIGFRPSDDLTKFFRDAKPTSHGRNQQYSEHITSKHYETIKMHCTTCHDPHGPVGANPYNLKQAINDQCLGCHAGTVKDMATHAPNAAPDATCASCHMEFGAHTFKKAENQSDK
;
A
#
# COMPACT_ATOMS: atom_id res chain seq x y z
N MET A 1 28.00 58.57 -42.32
CA MET A 1 28.32 57.41 -43.18
C MET A 1 29.23 56.47 -42.41
N SER A 2 28.98 55.16 -42.49
CA SER A 2 29.72 54.01 -41.90
C SER A 2 29.49 53.74 -40.39
N ARG A 3 28.81 52.65 -39.96
CA ARG A 3 29.18 51.21 -39.92
C ARG A 3 30.43 50.99 -39.04
N GLN A 4 30.49 50.16 -37.99
CA GLN A 4 30.09 48.76 -37.82
C GLN A 4 30.19 48.35 -36.31
N THR A 5 29.14 47.72 -35.75
CA THR A 5 29.10 46.33 -35.22
C THR A 5 29.67 46.11 -33.81
N ILE A 6 28.78 46.15 -32.81
CA ILE A 6 28.99 45.54 -31.48
C ILE A 6 28.48 44.10 -31.58
N LEU A 7 29.38 43.13 -31.47
CA LEU A 7 29.04 41.71 -31.29
C LEU A 7 28.38 41.55 -29.91
N ILE A 8 27.09 41.23 -29.89
CA ILE A 8 26.42 40.66 -28.72
C ILE A 8 26.41 39.15 -28.92
N THR A 9 27.41 38.47 -28.37
CA THR A 9 27.42 37.01 -28.23
C THR A 9 26.36 36.60 -27.21
N THR A 10 25.20 36.17 -27.69
CA THR A 10 24.18 35.51 -26.87
C THR A 10 24.69 34.12 -26.52
N LEU A 11 25.21 33.95 -25.30
CA LEU A 11 25.58 32.64 -24.78
C LEU A 11 24.28 31.87 -24.46
N LEU A 12 23.87 31.00 -25.38
CA LEU A 12 22.75 30.10 -25.22
C LEU A 12 23.12 29.05 -24.16
N ILE A 13 22.67 29.24 -22.91
CA ILE A 13 22.76 28.20 -21.88
C ILE A 13 21.76 27.11 -22.25
N MET A 14 22.22 26.09 -23.00
CA MET A 14 21.50 24.82 -23.09
C MET A 14 21.60 24.13 -21.73
N VAL A 15 20.59 24.36 -20.88
CA VAL A 15 20.32 23.47 -19.74
C VAL A 15 19.85 22.14 -20.34
N THR A 16 20.80 21.24 -20.58
CA THR A 16 20.51 19.84 -20.83
C THR A 16 19.98 19.27 -19.53
N ALA A 17 18.65 19.30 -19.36
CA ALA A 17 18.00 18.51 -18.35
C ALA A 17 18.31 17.04 -18.67
N VAL A 18 19.26 16.46 -17.94
CA VAL A 18 19.43 15.00 -17.88
C VAL A 18 18.16 14.48 -17.22
N LEU A 19 17.14 14.23 -18.03
CA LEU A 19 15.99 13.42 -17.64
C LEU A 19 16.58 12.06 -17.28
N LEU A 20 16.69 11.78 -15.98
CA LEU A 20 16.84 10.43 -15.46
C LEU A 20 15.64 9.63 -15.98
N ARG A 21 15.76 9.10 -17.20
CA ARG A 21 14.75 8.23 -17.78
C ARG A 21 14.81 6.95 -16.96
N VAL A 22 13.77 6.75 -16.16
CA VAL A 22 13.52 5.46 -15.54
C VAL A 22 13.23 4.51 -16.71
N THR A 23 14.14 3.58 -16.96
CA THR A 23 13.94 2.54 -17.97
C THR A 23 12.86 1.60 -17.45
N ARG A 24 11.61 1.89 -17.79
CA ARG A 24 10.48 1.03 -17.48
C ARG A 24 10.63 -0.26 -18.27
N VAL A 25 10.60 -1.38 -17.55
CA VAL A 25 10.77 -2.72 -18.11
C VAL A 25 9.37 -3.34 -18.28
N ASN A 26 9.22 -4.25 -19.24
CA ASN A 26 7.97 -4.95 -19.55
C ASN A 26 6.84 -4.02 -20.06
N SER A 27 5.58 -4.41 -19.86
CA SER A 27 4.34 -3.70 -20.24
C SER A 27 4.14 -2.30 -19.65
N GLN A 28 5.05 -1.83 -18.81
CA GLN A 28 4.91 -0.57 -18.10
C GLN A 28 5.41 0.62 -18.95
N THR A 29 5.33 0.57 -20.28
CA THR A 29 5.82 1.64 -21.17
C THR A 29 5.24 3.00 -20.80
N ASP A 30 5.91 4.11 -21.14
CA ASP A 30 5.41 5.45 -20.79
C ASP A 30 4.02 5.77 -21.36
N THR A 31 3.64 5.08 -22.43
CA THR A 31 2.31 5.16 -23.06
C THR A 31 1.26 4.23 -22.44
N ALA A 32 1.64 3.33 -21.54
CA ALA A 32 0.70 2.43 -20.89
C ALA A 32 -0.21 3.20 -19.91
N GLU A 33 -1.51 2.99 -20.06
CA GLU A 33 -2.58 3.63 -19.30
C GLU A 33 -3.29 2.67 -18.35
N TYR A 34 -3.66 3.20 -17.18
CA TYR A 34 -4.57 2.57 -16.23
C TYR A 34 -5.98 2.54 -16.83
N LYS A 35 -6.65 1.38 -16.82
CA LYS A 35 -8.00 1.19 -17.36
C LYS A 35 -9.03 0.83 -16.30
N GLY A 36 -8.60 0.61 -15.06
CA GLY A 36 -9.42 0.14 -13.95
C GLY A 36 -9.67 -1.36 -14.03
N SER A 37 -10.18 -1.93 -12.93
CA SER A 37 -10.33 -3.38 -12.82
C SER A 37 -11.64 -3.96 -13.39
N ALA A 38 -12.52 -3.14 -13.97
CA ALA A 38 -13.80 -3.61 -14.52
C ALA A 38 -13.60 -4.70 -15.59
N LEU A 39 -12.70 -4.48 -16.54
CA LEU A 39 -12.39 -5.47 -17.58
C LEU A 39 -11.59 -6.66 -17.04
N CYS A 40 -10.74 -6.45 -16.03
CA CYS A 40 -10.05 -7.54 -15.35
C CYS A 40 -11.07 -8.52 -14.75
N LYS A 41 -12.13 -8.02 -14.11
CA LYS A 41 -13.21 -8.84 -13.54
C LYS A 41 -13.90 -9.66 -14.64
N VAL A 42 -14.24 -9.04 -15.77
CA VAL A 42 -14.92 -9.73 -16.89
C VAL A 42 -14.06 -10.83 -17.50
N CYS A 43 -12.78 -10.56 -17.79
CA CYS A 43 -11.90 -11.55 -18.42
C CYS A 43 -11.46 -12.66 -17.46
N HIS A 44 -11.32 -12.35 -16.16
CA HIS A 44 -10.80 -13.29 -15.16
C HIS A 44 -11.86 -13.92 -14.25
N GLN A 45 -13.15 -13.61 -14.42
CA GLN A 45 -14.22 -14.20 -13.61
C GLN A 45 -14.31 -15.73 -13.73
N GLU A 46 -13.92 -16.32 -14.87
CA GLU A 46 -13.94 -17.77 -15.06
C GLU A 46 -12.62 -18.42 -14.64
N THR A 47 -11.49 -17.85 -15.05
CA THR A 47 -10.16 -18.43 -14.83
C THR A 47 -9.61 -18.17 -13.44
N ASN A 48 -10.00 -17.08 -12.79
CA ASN A 48 -9.52 -16.65 -11.48
C ASN A 48 -10.68 -16.17 -10.58
N LYS A 49 -11.84 -16.84 -10.67
CA LYS A 49 -13.06 -16.47 -9.93
C LYS A 49 -12.82 -16.16 -8.46
N SER A 50 -12.15 -17.07 -7.76
CA SER A 50 -11.88 -16.96 -6.32
C SER A 50 -11.02 -15.74 -5.98
N ILE A 51 -10.04 -15.40 -6.81
CA ILE A 51 -9.21 -14.20 -6.66
C ILE A 51 -10.07 -12.95 -6.81
N ILE A 52 -10.91 -12.88 -7.85
CA ILE A 52 -11.80 -11.72 -8.05
C ILE A 52 -12.75 -11.55 -6.87
N GLU A 53 -13.43 -12.62 -6.46
CA GLU A 53 -14.39 -12.58 -5.36
C GLU A 53 -13.75 -12.25 -4.00
N SER A 54 -12.55 -12.79 -3.73
CA SER A 54 -11.82 -12.50 -2.49
C SER A 54 -11.31 -11.06 -2.47
N HIS A 55 -10.76 -10.59 -3.58
CA HIS A 55 -10.15 -9.27 -3.65
C HIS A 55 -11.18 -8.16 -3.46
N LEU A 56 -12.36 -8.27 -4.07
CA LEU A 56 -13.46 -7.32 -3.92
C LEU A 56 -13.96 -7.19 -2.46
N LYS A 57 -13.73 -8.21 -1.63
CA LYS A 57 -14.08 -8.20 -0.20
C LYS A 57 -12.93 -7.73 0.71
N SER A 58 -11.73 -7.61 0.16
CA SER A 58 -10.51 -7.28 0.89
C SER A 58 -10.49 -5.83 1.39
N ALA A 59 -9.59 -5.55 2.33
CA ALA A 59 -9.36 -4.18 2.79
C ALA A 59 -8.68 -3.30 1.73
N HIS A 60 -8.00 -3.88 0.73
CA HIS A 60 -7.41 -3.14 -0.38
C HIS A 60 -8.49 -2.57 -1.31
N ALA A 61 -9.41 -3.42 -1.79
CA ALA A 61 -10.51 -2.96 -2.65
C ALA A 61 -11.43 -1.95 -1.92
N LYS A 62 -11.52 -2.05 -0.59
CA LYS A 62 -12.32 -1.17 0.27
C LYS A 62 -11.49 -0.10 1.00
N SER A 63 -10.27 0.18 0.53
CA SER A 63 -9.40 1.17 1.17
C SER A 63 -9.95 2.59 1.00
N LEU A 64 -10.62 2.89 -0.11
CA LEU A 64 -11.44 4.07 -0.30
C LEU A 64 -12.76 3.69 -0.96
N GLN A 65 -13.85 4.21 -0.42
CA GLN A 65 -15.20 4.02 -0.95
C GLN A 65 -15.88 5.38 -1.04
N LYS A 66 -16.80 5.55 -2.00
CA LYS A 66 -17.70 6.71 -1.98
C LYS A 66 -18.67 6.58 -0.81
N ALA A 67 -19.08 7.70 -0.25
CA ALA A 67 -19.98 7.75 0.92
C ALA A 67 -21.36 7.12 0.66
N ASP A 68 -21.81 7.13 -0.61
CA ASP A 68 -23.08 6.57 -1.06
C ASP A 68 -23.03 5.07 -1.39
N ALA A 69 -21.85 4.46 -1.39
CA ALA A 69 -21.72 3.03 -1.64
C ALA A 69 -22.32 2.22 -0.48
N GLU A 70 -23.04 1.16 -0.82
CA GLU A 70 -23.72 0.31 0.16
C GLU A 70 -22.72 -0.27 1.19
N GLY A 71 -23.01 -0.03 2.46
CA GLY A 71 -22.16 -0.50 3.57
C GLY A 71 -20.79 0.20 3.68
N ALA A 72 -20.56 1.31 2.96
CA ALA A 72 -19.29 2.02 3.04
C ALA A 72 -19.06 2.70 4.41
N ILE A 73 -20.12 3.29 4.98
CA ILE A 73 -20.07 3.95 6.30
C ILE A 73 -20.59 2.97 7.35
N VAL A 74 -19.72 2.53 8.26
CA VAL A 74 -20.10 1.75 9.45
C VAL A 74 -20.16 2.62 10.72
N ALA A 75 -19.73 3.88 10.61
CA ALA A 75 -19.75 4.82 11.72
C ALA A 75 -21.17 5.23 12.11
N ASP A 76 -21.40 5.37 13.41
CA ASP A 76 -22.67 5.83 13.96
C ASP A 76 -22.70 7.37 13.97
N PHE A 77 -23.45 7.96 13.05
CA PHE A 77 -23.67 9.41 12.99
C PHE A 77 -24.78 9.89 13.93
N SER A 78 -25.56 8.99 14.55
CA SER A 78 -26.56 9.36 15.55
C SER A 78 -25.92 9.82 16.86
N SER A 79 -24.66 9.44 17.12
CA SER A 79 -23.88 9.91 18.24
C SER A 79 -23.35 11.35 18.07
N ASN A 80 -23.86 12.10 17.08
CA ASN A 80 -23.61 13.50 16.80
C ASN A 80 -22.12 13.92 16.79
N PRO A 81 -21.32 13.41 15.83
CA PRO A 81 -19.92 13.82 15.68
C PRO A 81 -19.76 15.30 15.34
N VAL A 82 -18.52 15.77 15.41
CA VAL A 82 -18.11 17.17 15.13
C VAL A 82 -18.33 17.63 13.66
N PHE A 83 -18.81 16.75 12.79
CA PHE A 83 -19.20 17.06 11.41
C PHE A 83 -20.42 16.21 11.00
N LYS A 84 -21.19 16.66 10.01
CA LYS A 84 -22.40 15.97 9.56
C LYS A 84 -22.10 14.91 8.48
N LYS A 85 -22.94 13.89 8.38
CA LYS A 85 -22.80 12.81 7.39
C LYS A 85 -22.77 13.34 5.95
N GLU A 86 -23.50 14.41 5.66
CA GLU A 86 -23.59 15.01 4.33
C GLU A 86 -22.28 15.67 3.88
N GLN A 87 -21.36 15.92 4.82
CA GLN A 87 -20.02 16.44 4.50
C GLN A 87 -19.07 15.33 4.02
N VAL A 88 -19.42 14.06 4.20
CA VAL A 88 -18.59 12.91 3.80
C VAL A 88 -18.79 12.65 2.31
N ALA A 89 -17.73 12.81 1.52
CA ALA A 89 -17.71 12.37 0.12
C ALA A 89 -17.08 10.98 -0.03
N TYR A 90 -16.03 10.70 0.77
CA TYR A 90 -15.30 9.44 0.72
C TYR A 90 -15.01 8.89 2.11
N VAL A 91 -14.98 7.56 2.19
CA VAL A 91 -14.66 6.81 3.40
C VAL A 91 -13.33 6.10 3.20
N LEU A 92 -12.40 6.33 4.12
CA LEU A 92 -11.10 5.67 4.17
C LEU A 92 -11.18 4.45 5.10
N GLY A 93 -10.88 3.29 4.55
CA GLY A 93 -10.84 2.01 5.25
C GLY A 93 -12.17 1.24 5.24
N LYS A 94 -12.05 -0.09 5.25
CA LYS A 94 -13.17 -1.04 5.24
C LYS A 94 -14.08 -0.97 6.48
N GLY A 95 -13.62 -0.35 7.58
CA GLY A 95 -14.36 -0.33 8.85
C GLY A 95 -14.16 -1.56 9.73
N ASN A 96 -13.03 -2.27 9.58
CA ASN A 96 -12.68 -3.38 10.48
C ASN A 96 -12.06 -2.90 11.83
N ARG A 97 -11.45 -1.70 11.85
CA ARG A 97 -10.74 -1.15 13.03
C ARG A 97 -11.10 0.31 13.23
N GLU A 98 -10.92 1.11 12.18
CA GLU A 98 -11.15 2.55 12.19
C GLU A 98 -11.68 2.98 10.80
N GLN A 99 -12.44 4.08 10.75
CA GLN A 99 -12.75 4.80 9.51
C GLN A 99 -12.40 6.28 9.63
N ALA A 100 -11.70 6.79 8.63
CA ALA A 100 -11.51 8.23 8.42
C ALA A 100 -12.37 8.68 7.24
N PHE A 101 -12.60 9.99 7.13
CA PHE A 101 -13.56 10.54 6.17
C PHE A 101 -12.94 11.72 5.43
N LEU A 102 -13.20 11.81 4.13
CA LEU A 102 -12.81 12.95 3.30
C LEU A 102 -14.05 13.69 2.81
N ASP A 103 -13.96 15.01 2.77
CA ASP A 103 -14.95 15.85 2.09
C ASP A 103 -14.78 15.84 0.56
N ALA A 104 -15.66 16.55 -0.16
CA ALA A 104 -15.61 16.64 -1.62
C ALA A 104 -14.34 17.34 -2.15
N LYS A 105 -13.61 18.07 -1.29
CA LYS A 105 -12.33 18.73 -1.59
C LYS A 105 -11.13 17.88 -1.15
N LEU A 106 -11.37 16.62 -0.79
CA LEU A 106 -10.38 15.65 -0.32
C LEU A 106 -9.71 16.08 1.00
N GLN A 107 -10.32 16.95 1.79
CA GLN A 107 -9.80 17.30 3.11
C GLN A 107 -10.26 16.27 4.14
N VAL A 108 -9.34 15.89 5.03
CA VAL A 108 -9.65 14.97 6.13
C VAL A 108 -10.59 15.67 7.12
N LEU A 109 -11.74 15.04 7.38
CA LEU A 109 -12.71 15.49 8.37
C LEU A 109 -12.19 15.25 9.79
N PRO A 110 -12.54 16.11 10.78
CA PRO A 110 -11.80 16.26 12.04
C PRO A 110 -12.02 15.14 13.07
N ALA A 111 -12.66 14.02 12.70
CA ALA A 111 -12.76 12.85 13.56
C ALA A 111 -12.74 11.54 12.76
N VAL A 112 -12.19 10.51 13.39
CA VAL A 112 -12.24 9.11 12.94
C VAL A 112 -13.20 8.32 13.81
N TRP A 113 -13.82 7.30 13.23
CA TRP A 113 -14.65 6.35 13.95
C TRP A 113 -13.83 5.13 14.37
N ASP A 114 -13.70 4.89 15.68
CA ASP A 114 -13.11 3.65 16.20
C ASP A 114 -14.19 2.58 16.37
N VAL A 115 -14.04 1.48 15.65
CA VAL A 115 -15.07 0.44 15.51
C VAL A 115 -15.21 -0.39 16.78
N LYS A 116 -14.09 -0.64 17.48
CA LYS A 116 -14.08 -1.48 18.69
C LYS A 116 -14.77 -0.78 19.86
N SER A 117 -14.42 0.48 20.09
CA SER A 117 -14.99 1.31 21.17
C SER A 117 -16.32 1.95 20.79
N LYS A 118 -16.72 1.88 19.51
CA LYS A 118 -17.91 2.54 18.97
C LYS A 118 -17.93 4.03 19.33
N SER A 119 -16.81 4.71 19.13
CA SER A 119 -16.65 6.11 19.53
C SER A 119 -15.87 6.92 18.50
N TRP A 120 -16.20 8.20 18.43
CA TRP A 120 -15.47 9.17 17.63
C TRP A 120 -14.20 9.61 18.36
N LYS A 121 -13.08 9.63 17.65
CA LYS A 121 -11.79 10.15 18.12
C LYS A 121 -11.38 11.35 17.26
N PRO A 122 -10.88 12.43 17.86
CA PRO A 122 -10.40 13.58 17.09
C PRO A 122 -9.21 13.16 16.23
N THR A 123 -9.10 13.75 15.03
CA THR A 123 -7.93 13.60 14.17
C THR A 123 -7.46 14.96 13.68
N GLN A 124 -6.20 15.02 13.26
CA GLN A 124 -5.61 16.25 12.74
C GLN A 124 -6.08 16.51 11.32
N ALA A 125 -6.30 17.79 11.00
CA ALA A 125 -6.57 18.24 9.65
C ALA A 125 -5.36 17.90 8.76
N GLN A 126 -5.64 17.25 7.63
CA GLN A 126 -4.64 16.85 6.64
C GLN A 126 -5.24 17.01 5.24
N ASP A 127 -4.39 17.36 4.28
CA ASP A 127 -4.78 17.35 2.87
C ASP A 127 -4.77 15.91 2.35
N GLY A 128 -5.95 15.29 2.29
CA GLY A 128 -6.10 13.91 1.85
C GLY A 128 -5.60 13.68 0.42
N ALA A 129 -5.60 14.71 -0.43
CA ALA A 129 -5.05 14.62 -1.78
C ALA A 129 -3.54 14.33 -1.81
N THR A 130 -2.79 14.71 -0.78
CA THR A 130 -1.34 14.47 -0.69
C THR A 130 -0.98 13.37 0.30
N GLN A 131 -1.80 13.16 1.32
CA GLN A 131 -1.49 12.25 2.43
C GLN A 131 -2.21 10.90 2.35
N CYS A 132 -3.36 10.82 1.67
CA CYS A 132 -4.23 9.63 1.73
C CYS A 132 -4.47 9.00 0.35
N VAL A 133 -4.90 9.82 -0.61
CA VAL A 133 -5.51 9.33 -1.85
C VAL A 133 -4.57 8.44 -2.65
N GLY A 134 -3.29 8.79 -2.79
CA GLY A 134 -2.34 7.99 -3.57
C GLY A 134 -2.11 6.56 -3.07
N CYS A 135 -2.35 6.27 -1.79
CA CYS A 135 -2.28 4.92 -1.23
C CYS A 135 -3.65 4.21 -1.18
N HIS A 136 -4.72 4.92 -1.47
CA HIS A 136 -6.10 4.47 -1.23
C HIS A 136 -6.94 4.39 -2.52
N VAL A 137 -6.35 4.68 -3.69
CA VAL A 137 -7.00 4.59 -5.00
C VAL A 137 -6.06 3.94 -6.02
N THR A 138 -6.58 3.64 -7.19
CA THR A 138 -5.81 3.09 -8.31
C THR A 138 -5.69 4.14 -9.43
N GLY A 139 -4.46 4.35 -9.92
CA GLY A 139 -4.17 5.28 -11.01
C GLY A 139 -4.41 6.75 -10.64
N TYR A 140 -3.82 7.22 -9.54
CA TYR A 140 -3.98 8.60 -9.06
C TYR A 140 -3.14 9.61 -9.87
N ASP A 141 -3.81 10.64 -10.39
CA ASP A 141 -3.22 11.85 -10.95
C ASP A 141 -3.20 12.94 -9.88
N THR A 142 -2.01 13.35 -9.46
CA THR A 142 -1.81 14.33 -8.38
C THR A 142 -1.99 15.78 -8.81
N ILE A 143 -1.99 16.06 -10.11
CA ILE A 143 -2.22 17.40 -10.66
C ILE A 143 -3.72 17.64 -10.75
N GLU A 144 -4.43 16.72 -11.41
CA GLU A 144 -5.87 16.78 -11.60
C GLU A 144 -6.65 16.38 -10.34
N LYS A 145 -5.99 15.74 -9.37
CA LYS A 145 -6.59 15.15 -8.16
C LYS A 145 -7.71 14.16 -8.50
N LYS A 146 -7.49 13.36 -9.54
CA LYS A 146 -8.42 12.35 -10.05
C LYS A 146 -7.76 10.98 -10.04
N TRP A 147 -8.57 9.94 -10.05
CA TRP A 147 -8.10 8.56 -10.11
C TRP A 147 -8.96 7.75 -11.06
N VAL A 148 -8.43 6.61 -11.50
CA VAL A 148 -9.14 5.69 -12.40
C VAL A 148 -10.16 4.85 -11.64
N GLU A 149 -9.80 4.35 -10.46
CA GLU A 149 -10.70 3.52 -9.64
C GLU A 149 -10.51 3.79 -8.14
N ALA A 150 -11.61 3.87 -7.39
CA ALA A 150 -11.58 3.99 -5.94
C ALA A 150 -11.16 2.66 -5.30
N GLY A 151 -10.31 2.73 -4.27
CA GLY A 151 -9.71 1.54 -3.66
C GLY A 151 -8.43 1.10 -4.38
N VAL A 152 -7.64 0.28 -3.68
CA VAL A 152 -6.44 -0.38 -4.21
C VAL A 152 -6.90 -1.64 -4.94
N ASN A 153 -6.98 -1.56 -6.27
CA ASN A 153 -7.45 -2.62 -7.15
C ASN A 153 -6.31 -3.20 -7.99
N CYS A 154 -6.63 -4.10 -8.93
CA CYS A 154 -5.68 -4.91 -9.69
C CYS A 154 -4.45 -4.12 -10.18
N GLU A 155 -4.68 -3.00 -10.86
CA GLU A 155 -3.60 -2.21 -11.48
C GLU A 155 -2.71 -1.48 -10.47
N ALA A 156 -3.12 -1.32 -9.20
CA ALA A 156 -2.26 -0.72 -8.17
C ALA A 156 -1.04 -1.60 -7.85
N CYS A 157 -1.13 -2.92 -8.07
CA CYS A 157 -0.02 -3.86 -7.90
C CYS A 157 0.47 -4.45 -9.23
N HIS A 158 -0.40 -4.55 -10.23
CA HIS A 158 -0.07 -5.11 -11.55
C HIS A 158 0.33 -4.04 -12.59
N GLY A 159 0.18 -2.76 -12.25
CA GLY A 159 0.47 -1.62 -13.12
C GLY A 159 -0.61 -1.37 -14.18
N PRO A 160 -0.43 -0.37 -15.05
CA PRO A 160 -1.33 -0.04 -16.17
C PRO A 160 -1.66 -1.26 -17.04
N GLY A 161 -2.95 -1.57 -17.19
CA GLY A 161 -3.43 -2.77 -17.88
C GLY A 161 -3.67 -2.62 -19.38
N SER A 162 -3.57 -1.41 -19.93
CA SER A 162 -3.86 -1.16 -21.36
C SER A 162 -3.12 -2.06 -22.35
N VAL A 163 -1.82 -2.33 -22.12
CA VAL A 163 -1.01 -3.23 -22.98
C VAL A 163 -1.51 -4.67 -22.89
N HIS A 164 -1.85 -5.13 -21.68
CA HIS A 164 -2.44 -6.45 -21.46
C HIS A 164 -3.80 -6.59 -22.14
N LEU A 165 -4.66 -5.58 -22.01
CA LEU A 165 -5.98 -5.61 -22.63
C LEU A 165 -5.91 -5.65 -24.16
N ALA A 166 -4.91 -5.01 -24.76
CA ALA A 166 -4.69 -5.05 -26.20
C ALA A 166 -4.17 -6.41 -26.68
N ASN A 167 -3.37 -7.12 -25.86
CA ASN A 167 -2.87 -8.45 -26.20
C ASN A 167 -2.69 -9.32 -24.93
N PRO A 168 -3.76 -9.98 -24.45
CA PRO A 168 -3.73 -10.70 -23.16
C PRO A 168 -2.78 -11.89 -23.15
N SER A 169 -2.52 -12.48 -24.32
CA SER A 169 -1.64 -13.63 -24.48
C SER A 169 -0.16 -13.25 -24.57
N ALA A 170 0.16 -11.97 -24.76
CA ALA A 170 1.56 -11.54 -24.82
C ALA A 170 2.24 -11.73 -23.47
N LYS A 171 3.45 -12.32 -23.52
CA LYS A 171 4.31 -12.45 -22.35
C LYS A 171 4.65 -11.06 -21.80
N ASP A 172 4.69 -10.93 -20.48
CA ASP A 172 5.07 -9.71 -19.77
C ASP A 172 4.18 -8.47 -20.08
N SER A 173 3.01 -8.71 -20.71
CA SER A 173 2.00 -7.70 -21.05
C SER A 173 1.30 -7.07 -19.83
N ILE A 174 1.50 -7.66 -18.64
CA ILE A 174 1.16 -7.11 -17.32
C ILE A 174 2.21 -7.54 -16.30
N VAL A 175 2.43 -6.75 -15.24
CA VAL A 175 3.33 -7.15 -14.16
C VAL A 175 2.75 -8.35 -13.44
N ARG A 176 3.59 -9.37 -13.19
CA ARG A 176 3.28 -10.50 -12.32
C ARG A 176 4.24 -10.46 -11.15
N LEU A 177 3.76 -10.23 -9.93
CA LEU A 177 4.62 -10.05 -8.76
C LEU A 177 5.62 -11.21 -8.59
N LYS A 178 5.17 -12.46 -8.78
CA LYS A 178 6.04 -13.64 -8.65
C LYS A 178 7.22 -13.69 -9.64
N ASP A 179 7.14 -12.94 -10.74
CA ASP A 179 8.16 -12.86 -11.78
C ASP A 179 9.09 -11.66 -11.58
N LEU A 180 8.85 -10.83 -10.55
CA LEU A 180 9.75 -9.74 -10.17
C LEU A 180 10.89 -10.23 -9.29
N GLU A 181 12.03 -9.55 -9.40
CA GLU A 181 13.11 -9.64 -8.42
C GLU A 181 12.56 -9.44 -7.00
N ARG A 182 13.10 -10.19 -6.04
CA ARG A 182 12.62 -10.26 -4.66
C ARG A 182 12.39 -8.88 -4.04
N ASP A 183 13.37 -7.99 -4.18
CA ASP A 183 13.31 -6.63 -3.61
C ASP A 183 12.16 -5.82 -4.23
N LYS A 184 11.97 -5.95 -5.55
CA LYS A 184 10.86 -5.31 -6.27
C LYS A 184 9.50 -5.84 -5.84
N GLN A 185 9.38 -7.11 -5.46
CA GLN A 185 8.15 -7.65 -4.88
C GLN A 185 7.77 -6.93 -3.58
N ALA A 186 8.75 -6.70 -2.70
CA ALA A 186 8.53 -5.96 -1.46
C ALA A 186 8.24 -4.47 -1.74
N MET A 187 8.92 -3.87 -2.71
CA MET A 187 8.73 -2.46 -3.10
C MET A 187 7.31 -2.15 -3.59
N VAL A 188 6.61 -3.09 -4.24
CA VAL A 188 5.19 -2.90 -4.59
C VAL A 188 4.34 -2.64 -3.35
N CYS A 189 4.59 -3.36 -2.25
CA CYS A 189 3.90 -3.12 -0.99
C CYS A 189 4.39 -1.83 -0.32
N GLY A 190 5.69 -1.55 -0.44
CA GLY A 190 6.35 -0.35 0.07
C GLY A 190 5.81 0.96 -0.51
N GLN A 191 5.08 0.94 -1.62
CA GLN A 191 4.45 2.15 -2.16
C GLN A 191 3.39 2.75 -1.21
N CYS A 192 2.83 1.95 -0.29
CA CYS A 192 1.82 2.37 0.67
C CYS A 192 2.14 1.97 2.12
N HIS A 193 2.72 0.78 2.32
CA HIS A 193 3.04 0.23 3.64
C HIS A 193 4.38 0.72 4.16
N SER A 194 4.76 1.95 3.85
CA SER A 194 6.00 2.58 4.28
C SER A 194 5.72 3.97 4.82
N LYS A 195 6.63 4.45 5.67
CA LYS A 195 6.59 5.81 6.19
C LYS A 195 7.68 6.61 5.52
N GLY A 196 7.33 7.76 4.96
CA GLY A 196 8.27 8.56 4.17
C GLY A 196 7.53 9.54 3.27
N THR A 197 8.26 10.09 2.31
CA THR A 197 7.71 11.04 1.34
C THR A 197 8.31 10.85 -0.04
N ASP A 198 7.65 11.39 -1.06
CA ASP A 198 8.24 11.55 -2.38
C ASP A 198 9.49 12.48 -2.34
N PRO A 199 10.32 12.53 -3.41
CA PRO A 199 11.51 13.38 -3.44
C PRO A 199 11.26 14.88 -3.25
N SER A 200 10.05 15.39 -3.52
CA SER A 200 9.70 16.78 -3.21
C SER A 200 9.32 16.99 -1.74
N GLY A 201 9.13 15.92 -0.97
CA GLY A 201 8.70 15.96 0.43
C GLY A 201 7.22 16.32 0.63
N LYS A 202 6.41 16.35 -0.44
CA LYS A 202 5.02 16.85 -0.40
C LYS A 202 4.01 15.73 -0.23
N PHE A 203 4.24 14.60 -0.88
CA PHE A 203 3.32 13.47 -0.91
C PHE A 203 3.82 12.36 0.00
N ALA A 204 2.91 11.75 0.77
CA ALA A 204 3.22 10.62 1.65
C ALA A 204 3.36 9.28 0.88
N HIS A 205 3.37 9.33 -0.45
CA HIS A 205 3.40 8.18 -1.35
C HIS A 205 4.28 8.51 -2.57
N PRO A 206 4.85 7.51 -3.27
CA PRO A 206 5.68 7.77 -4.43
C PRO A 206 4.86 8.31 -5.59
N ILE A 207 5.39 9.34 -6.26
CA ILE A 207 4.80 9.91 -7.49
C ILE A 207 5.48 9.29 -8.70
N GLY A 208 4.69 8.69 -9.60
CA GLY A 208 5.19 8.15 -10.87
C GLY A 208 5.81 6.74 -10.81
N PHE A 209 5.94 6.17 -9.61
CA PHE A 209 6.31 4.77 -9.40
C PHE A 209 5.30 3.85 -10.09
N ARG A 210 5.80 2.82 -10.76
CA ARG A 210 5.00 1.70 -11.27
C ARG A 210 5.51 0.38 -10.70
N PRO A 211 4.64 -0.63 -10.54
CA PRO A 211 5.09 -1.96 -10.18
C PRO A 211 6.19 -2.44 -11.15
N SER A 212 7.27 -3.02 -10.62
CA SER A 212 8.55 -3.33 -11.28
C SER A 212 9.63 -2.23 -11.29
N ASP A 213 9.30 -0.99 -10.93
CA ASP A 213 10.30 0.04 -10.73
C ASP A 213 11.10 -0.19 -9.44
N ASP A 214 12.20 0.55 -9.31
CA ASP A 214 12.94 0.67 -8.05
C ASP A 214 12.34 1.81 -7.22
N LEU A 215 11.63 1.47 -6.14
CA LEU A 215 10.93 2.41 -5.28
C LEU A 215 11.87 3.48 -4.70
N THR A 216 13.15 3.17 -4.49
CA THR A 216 14.12 4.12 -3.89
C THR A 216 14.35 5.36 -4.76
N LYS A 217 14.00 5.30 -6.05
CA LYS A 217 14.07 6.44 -6.98
C LYS A 217 12.88 7.39 -6.85
N PHE A 218 11.80 6.93 -6.23
CA PHE A 218 10.52 7.64 -6.14
C PHE A 218 10.06 7.91 -4.71
N PHE A 219 10.78 7.39 -3.71
CA PHE A 219 10.37 7.48 -2.32
C PHE A 219 11.58 7.54 -1.38
N ARG A 220 11.48 8.45 -0.40
CA ARG A 220 12.42 8.59 0.70
C ARG A 220 11.81 7.97 1.95
N ASP A 221 12.23 6.75 2.25
CA ASP A 221 11.84 6.06 3.48
C ASP A 221 12.35 6.83 4.71
N ALA A 222 11.46 7.02 5.69
CA ALA A 222 11.72 7.77 6.92
C ALA A 222 12.58 6.98 7.93
N LYS A 223 12.79 5.68 7.70
CA LYS A 223 13.55 4.76 8.57
C LYS A 223 13.11 4.86 10.03
N PRO A 224 11.82 4.60 10.34
CA PRO A 224 11.29 4.77 11.68
C PRO A 224 12.04 3.89 12.68
N THR A 225 12.35 4.45 13.85
CA THR A 225 13.05 3.74 14.93
C THR A 225 12.10 3.14 15.97
N SER A 226 10.81 3.44 15.89
CA SER A 226 9.75 2.92 16.77
C SER A 226 8.59 2.38 15.94
N HIS A 227 7.81 1.45 16.52
CA HIS A 227 6.64 0.86 15.87
C HIS A 227 5.52 1.87 15.64
N GLY A 228 4.80 1.71 14.54
CA GLY A 228 3.80 2.68 14.09
C GLY A 228 2.88 2.17 13.00
N ARG A 229 1.90 3.00 12.63
CA ARG A 229 1.00 2.71 11.50
C ARG A 229 1.75 2.87 10.18
N ASN A 230 1.39 2.05 9.19
CA ASN A 230 1.84 2.16 7.79
C ASN A 230 3.37 2.17 7.60
N GLN A 231 4.10 1.31 8.30
CA GLN A 231 5.57 1.22 8.16
C GLN A 231 6.06 -0.23 8.06
N GLN A 232 5.18 -1.16 7.70
CA GLN A 232 5.50 -2.59 7.64
C GLN A 232 6.64 -2.88 6.65
N TYR A 233 6.68 -2.22 5.50
CA TYR A 233 7.80 -2.30 4.56
C TYR A 233 9.09 -1.75 5.17
N SER A 234 9.04 -0.54 5.73
CA SER A 234 10.20 0.13 6.34
C SER A 234 10.83 -0.71 7.46
N GLU A 235 10.00 -1.39 8.25
CA GLU A 235 10.45 -2.35 9.26
C GLU A 235 10.97 -3.65 8.64
N HIS A 236 10.21 -4.24 7.70
CA HIS A 236 10.54 -5.53 7.09
C HIS A 236 11.89 -5.53 6.39
N ILE A 237 12.22 -4.48 5.64
CA ILE A 237 13.49 -4.41 4.89
C ILE A 237 14.74 -4.38 5.79
N THR A 238 14.57 -4.13 7.09
CA THR A 238 15.65 -4.16 8.10
C THR A 238 15.67 -5.47 8.90
N SER A 239 14.74 -6.38 8.62
CA SER A 239 14.55 -7.62 9.37
C SER A 239 15.46 -8.75 8.89
N LYS A 240 15.67 -9.78 9.73
CA LYS A 240 16.38 -10.99 9.29
C LYS A 240 15.60 -11.83 8.30
N HIS A 241 14.27 -11.79 8.34
CA HIS A 241 13.43 -12.39 7.31
C HIS A 241 13.75 -11.80 5.94
N TYR A 242 13.98 -10.49 5.84
CA TYR A 242 14.39 -9.85 4.60
C TYR A 242 15.88 -10.03 4.30
N GLU A 243 16.78 -9.72 5.23
CA GLU A 243 18.22 -9.70 4.97
C GLU A 243 18.80 -11.09 4.70
N THR A 244 18.43 -12.07 5.53
CA THR A 244 19.08 -13.39 5.57
C THR A 244 18.29 -14.43 4.80
N ILE A 245 16.99 -14.54 5.07
CA ILE A 245 16.13 -15.58 4.47
C ILE A 245 15.52 -15.15 3.13
N LYS A 246 15.73 -13.87 2.74
CA LYS A 246 15.25 -13.28 1.49
C LYS A 246 13.72 -13.34 1.31
N MET A 247 12.97 -13.32 2.40
CA MET A 247 11.50 -13.28 2.38
C MET A 247 10.98 -11.91 1.94
N HIS A 248 9.78 -11.91 1.40
CA HIS A 248 9.03 -10.73 0.97
C HIS A 248 7.58 -10.82 1.47
N CYS A 249 6.79 -9.77 1.26
CA CYS A 249 5.45 -9.65 1.85
C CYS A 249 4.53 -10.82 1.45
N THR A 250 4.59 -11.22 0.18
CA THR A 250 3.79 -12.34 -0.35
C THR A 250 4.33 -13.72 0.03
N THR A 251 5.42 -13.83 0.80
CA THR A 251 5.81 -15.09 1.44
C THR A 251 4.74 -15.51 2.46
N CYS A 252 4.18 -14.55 3.21
CA CYS A 252 3.17 -14.81 4.25
C CYS A 252 1.76 -14.32 3.86
N HIS A 253 1.67 -13.22 3.12
CA HIS A 253 0.39 -12.62 2.76
C HIS A 253 -0.10 -13.02 1.37
N ASP A 254 -1.42 -13.12 1.21
CA ASP A 254 -2.08 -13.17 -0.09
C ASP A 254 -2.66 -11.78 -0.43
N PRO A 255 -2.08 -11.04 -1.40
CA PRO A 255 -2.56 -9.71 -1.74
C PRO A 255 -3.95 -9.73 -2.41
N HIS A 256 -4.42 -10.89 -2.88
CA HIS A 256 -5.74 -11.04 -3.49
C HIS A 256 -6.86 -11.13 -2.46
N GLY A 257 -6.55 -11.16 -1.16
CA GLY A 257 -7.57 -11.12 -0.10
C GLY A 257 -7.44 -12.27 0.90
N PRO A 258 -8.43 -12.43 1.79
CA PRO A 258 -8.39 -13.48 2.79
C PRO A 258 -8.44 -14.87 2.15
N VAL A 259 -7.59 -15.77 2.65
CA VAL A 259 -7.64 -17.20 2.36
C VAL A 259 -8.40 -17.87 3.49
N GLY A 260 -9.60 -18.40 3.20
CA GLY A 260 -10.49 -18.96 4.23
C GLY A 260 -10.86 -17.92 5.30
N ALA A 261 -10.71 -18.30 6.58
CA ALA A 261 -10.98 -17.43 7.73
C ALA A 261 -9.73 -16.69 8.25
N ASN A 262 -8.60 -16.77 7.54
CA ASN A 262 -7.34 -16.22 8.03
C ASN A 262 -7.42 -14.68 8.13
N PRO A 263 -6.97 -14.09 9.25
CA PRO A 263 -6.98 -12.65 9.41
C PRO A 263 -5.88 -12.01 8.55
N TYR A 264 -5.99 -10.71 8.31
CA TYR A 264 -4.92 -9.88 7.72
C TYR A 264 -4.39 -10.37 6.36
N ASN A 265 -5.25 -11.07 5.60
CA ASN A 265 -4.90 -11.70 4.33
C ASN A 265 -3.69 -12.65 4.45
N LEU A 266 -3.57 -13.38 5.55
CA LEU A 266 -2.53 -14.41 5.69
C LEU A 266 -2.88 -15.64 4.86
N LYS A 267 -1.86 -16.27 4.27
CA LYS A 267 -2.00 -17.53 3.53
C LYS A 267 -2.36 -18.70 4.43
N GLN A 268 -1.95 -18.64 5.70
CA GLN A 268 -2.20 -19.65 6.72
C GLN A 268 -2.66 -18.99 8.04
N ALA A 269 -3.10 -19.80 9.00
CA ALA A 269 -3.31 -19.31 10.36
C ALA A 269 -1.99 -18.75 10.93
N ILE A 270 -2.08 -17.81 11.88
CA ILE A 270 -0.90 -17.07 12.38
C ILE A 270 0.21 -18.00 12.85
N ASN A 271 -0.12 -19.01 13.66
CA ASN A 271 0.89 -19.92 14.21
C ASN A 271 1.47 -20.84 13.12
N ASP A 272 0.64 -21.35 12.22
CA ASP A 272 1.08 -22.21 11.13
C ASP A 272 2.04 -21.48 10.18
N GLN A 273 1.77 -20.19 9.92
CA GLN A 273 2.63 -19.33 9.11
C GLN A 273 4.06 -19.24 9.67
N CYS A 274 4.21 -19.21 10.99
CA CYS A 274 5.49 -19.16 11.68
C CYS A 274 6.12 -20.56 11.79
N LEU A 275 5.34 -21.53 12.25
CA LEU A 275 5.80 -22.89 12.52
C LEU A 275 6.20 -23.64 11.24
N GLY A 276 5.70 -23.24 10.07
CA GLY A 276 6.17 -23.75 8.78
C GLY A 276 7.68 -23.66 8.57
N CYS A 277 8.35 -22.69 9.23
CA CYS A 277 9.82 -22.61 9.26
C CYS A 277 10.41 -22.77 10.67
N HIS A 278 9.67 -22.40 11.72
CA HIS A 278 10.17 -22.38 13.10
C HIS A 278 9.86 -23.64 13.93
N ALA A 279 9.17 -24.65 13.38
CA ALA A 279 8.88 -25.89 14.11
C ALA A 279 10.14 -26.65 14.58
N GLY A 280 11.30 -26.42 13.94
CA GLY A 280 12.57 -26.99 14.40
C GLY A 280 13.21 -26.22 15.58
N THR A 281 12.73 -25.03 15.90
CA THR A 281 13.24 -24.17 16.98
C THR A 281 12.27 -24.07 18.15
N VAL A 282 10.96 -24.18 17.89
CA VAL A 282 9.90 -24.11 18.89
C VAL A 282 9.20 -25.45 18.98
N LYS A 283 9.28 -26.10 20.15
CA LYS A 283 8.62 -27.39 20.40
C LYS A 283 7.11 -27.22 20.58
N ASP A 284 6.71 -26.33 21.47
CA ASP A 284 5.32 -26.00 21.76
C ASP A 284 5.22 -24.63 22.45
N MET A 285 4.02 -24.01 22.41
CA MET A 285 3.77 -22.72 23.05
C MET A 285 3.90 -22.77 24.57
N ALA A 286 3.59 -23.90 25.21
CA ALA A 286 3.61 -24.02 26.66
C ALA A 286 5.04 -23.92 27.23
N THR A 287 6.02 -24.46 26.52
CA THR A 287 7.45 -24.37 26.88
C THR A 287 8.08 -23.09 26.40
N HIS A 288 7.67 -22.57 25.23
CA HIS A 288 8.22 -21.35 24.67
C HIS A 288 7.76 -20.08 25.41
N ALA A 289 6.48 -20.03 25.80
CA ALA A 289 5.87 -18.90 26.48
C ALA A 289 4.86 -19.41 27.54
N PRO A 290 5.33 -19.95 28.68
CA PRO A 290 4.47 -20.59 29.67
C PRO A 290 3.42 -19.67 30.29
N ASN A 291 3.68 -18.36 30.28
CA ASN A 291 2.79 -17.33 30.83
C ASN A 291 1.95 -16.63 29.75
N ALA A 292 1.95 -17.13 28.52
CA ALA A 292 1.14 -16.55 27.46
C ALA A 292 -0.35 -16.73 27.75
N ALA A 293 -1.16 -15.76 27.34
CA ALA A 293 -2.61 -15.87 27.40
C ALA A 293 -3.08 -17.08 26.56
N PRO A 294 -4.21 -17.74 26.90
CA PRO A 294 -4.69 -18.91 26.17
C PRO A 294 -4.94 -18.67 24.67
N ASP A 295 -5.27 -17.44 24.29
CA ASP A 295 -5.52 -17.01 22.90
C ASP A 295 -4.29 -16.35 22.24
N ALA A 296 -3.12 -16.40 22.90
CA ALA A 296 -1.89 -15.85 22.35
C ALA A 296 -1.44 -16.61 21.09
N THR A 297 -0.92 -15.85 20.14
CA THR A 297 -0.31 -16.35 18.91
C THR A 297 1.15 -15.93 18.85
N CYS A 298 1.94 -16.51 17.94
CA CYS A 298 3.31 -16.06 17.70
C CYS A 298 3.38 -14.54 17.45
N ALA A 299 2.40 -14.00 16.70
CA ALA A 299 2.32 -12.58 16.39
C ALA A 299 1.95 -11.70 17.60
N SER A 300 1.29 -12.26 18.63
CA SER A 300 0.90 -11.50 19.83
C SER A 300 2.10 -10.92 20.58
N CYS A 301 3.26 -11.58 20.52
CA CYS A 301 4.50 -11.12 21.17
C CYS A 301 5.58 -10.73 20.15
N HIS A 302 5.71 -11.46 19.03
CA HIS A 302 6.79 -11.19 18.05
C HIS A 302 6.43 -10.14 17.00
N MET A 303 5.16 -9.73 16.90
CA MET A 303 4.67 -8.68 16.02
C MET A 303 3.76 -7.71 16.79
N GLU A 304 4.18 -7.32 17.99
CA GLU A 304 3.43 -6.37 18.81
C GLU A 304 3.12 -5.09 18.01
N PHE A 305 1.89 -4.57 18.15
CA PHE A 305 1.37 -3.45 17.34
C PHE A 305 1.37 -3.69 15.82
N GLY A 306 1.57 -4.92 15.36
CA GLY A 306 1.70 -5.28 13.95
C GLY A 306 3.09 -5.01 13.36
N ALA A 307 4.12 -4.97 14.21
CA ALA A 307 5.51 -4.76 13.80
C ALA A 307 6.05 -5.85 12.86
N HIS A 308 6.89 -5.46 11.90
CA HIS A 308 7.53 -6.33 10.91
C HIS A 308 9.07 -6.31 10.99
N THR A 309 9.65 -5.86 12.10
CA THR A 309 11.12 -5.72 12.21
C THR A 309 11.83 -7.06 12.39
N PHE A 310 11.13 -8.13 12.81
CA PHE A 310 11.63 -9.50 13.03
C PHE A 310 13.13 -9.58 13.38
N LYS A 311 13.50 -8.95 14.49
CA LYS A 311 14.88 -8.96 15.01
C LYS A 311 15.17 -10.32 15.65
N LYS A 312 16.46 -10.64 15.81
CA LYS A 312 16.88 -11.75 16.68
C LYS A 312 16.30 -11.51 18.08
N ALA A 313 16.01 -12.59 18.82
CA ALA A 313 16.01 -12.50 20.28
C ALA A 313 17.41 -12.03 20.72
N GLU A 314 17.59 -10.72 20.88
CA GLU A 314 18.56 -10.24 21.85
C GLU A 314 18.10 -10.84 23.17
N ASN A 315 18.98 -11.57 23.85
CA ASN A 315 18.68 -12.32 25.05
C ASN A 315 17.70 -11.54 25.93
N GLN A 316 16.48 -12.03 26.08
CA GLN A 316 15.54 -11.57 27.09
C GLN A 316 16.02 -12.04 28.48
N SER A 317 17.27 -11.74 28.83
CA SER A 317 17.88 -12.03 30.12
C SER A 317 17.98 -10.80 31.02
N ASP A 318 17.45 -9.64 30.61
CA ASP A 318 17.44 -8.43 31.44
C ASP A 318 16.10 -7.69 31.34
N LYS A 319 15.02 -8.27 31.90
CA LYS A 319 13.92 -7.55 32.59
C LYS A 319 13.25 -8.47 33.60
#